data_AF-A0A4U9RBB1-F1
#
_entry.id   AF-A0A4U9RBB1-F1
#
_cell.length_a   1.000
_cell.length_b   1.000
_cell.length_c   1.000
_cell.angle_alpha   90.00
_cell.angle_beta   90.00
_cell.angle_gamma   90.00
#
_symmetry.space_group_name_H-M   'P 1'
#
loop_
_entity.id
_entity.type
_entity.pdbx_description
1 polymer ?
#
loop_
_entity_poly.entity_id
_entity_poly.type
_entity_poly.pdbx_seq_one_letter_code
_entity_poly.pdbx_strand_id
1 'polypeptide(L)'
;MYENDYIHPSRIVLYKLGTVLDLDYLCDDYSKLLLSNYIDQLKKWRIKNNFSMRKAAKFLEVPPNTYISWENGLYDIGINNYNKIKEKLLDILKEP
;
A
#
# COMPACT_ATOMS: atom_id res chain seq x y z
N MET A 1 -25.46 1.02 17.18
CA MET A 1 -24.40 0.07 16.80
C MET A 1 -23.39 0.86 16.00
N TYR A 2 -22.24 1.17 16.59
CA TYR A 2 -21.30 2.19 16.08
C TYR A 2 -20.02 1.63 15.46
N GLU A 3 -19.80 0.32 15.51
CA GLU A 3 -18.59 -0.30 14.98
C GLU A 3 -19.00 -1.33 13.95
N ASN A 4 -18.95 -0.89 12.69
CA ASN A 4 -18.83 -1.78 11.57
C ASN A 4 -17.33 -1.80 11.25
N ASP A 5 -16.70 -2.98 11.26
CA ASP A 5 -15.27 -3.27 11.01
C ASP A 5 -14.77 -2.87 9.59
N TYR A 6 -15.35 -1.83 8.99
CA TYR A 6 -15.18 -1.44 7.59
C TYR A 6 -14.50 -0.09 7.43
N ILE A 7 -14.22 0.64 8.51
CA ILE A 7 -13.64 1.99 8.43
C ILE A 7 -12.13 1.88 8.52
N HIS A 8 -11.48 1.76 7.36
CA HIS A 8 -10.04 1.93 7.23
C HIS A 8 -9.74 3.39 6.87
N PRO A 9 -9.20 4.20 7.81
CA PRO A 9 -8.93 5.62 7.56
C PRO A 9 -7.92 5.80 6.43
N SER A 10 -8.10 6.88 5.65
CA SER A 10 -7.13 7.24 4.60
C SER A 10 -5.78 7.64 5.20
N ARG A 11 -4.72 7.62 4.39
CA ARG A 11 -3.36 8.00 4.81
C ARG A 11 -3.31 9.36 5.50
N ILE A 12 -4.07 10.34 5.00
CA ILE A 12 -4.15 11.70 5.58
C ILE A 12 -4.77 11.66 6.99
N VAL A 13 -5.81 10.84 7.19
CA VAL A 13 -6.47 10.68 8.50
C VAL A 13 -5.55 9.94 9.47
N LEU A 14 -4.89 8.87 9.03
CA LEU A 14 -3.88 8.16 9.82
C LEU A 14 -2.74 9.09 10.27
N TYR A 15 -2.22 9.93 9.36
CA TYR A 15 -1.18 10.89 9.70
C TYR A 15 -1.63 11.88 10.77
N LYS A 16 -2.86 12.40 10.68
CA LYS A 16 -3.43 13.29 11.70
C LYS A 16 -3.63 12.59 13.04
N LEU A 17 -4.16 11.37 13.03
CA LEU A 17 -4.36 10.59 14.26
C LEU A 17 -3.04 10.30 14.96
N GLY A 18 -1.98 10.03 14.19
CA GLY A 18 -0.65 9.81 14.73
C GLY A 18 0.02 10.99 15.38
N THR A 19 -0.51 12.20 15.20
CA THR A 19 -0.02 13.38 15.94
C THR A 19 -0.58 13.46 17.36
N VAL A 20 -1.62 12.68 17.68
CA VAL A 20 -2.36 12.74 18.95
C VAL A 20 -2.30 11.42 19.70
N LEU A 21 -2.26 10.30 18.99
CA LEU A 21 -2.33 8.94 19.54
C LEU A 21 -1.11 8.14 19.11
N ASP A 22 -0.73 7.17 19.95
CA ASP A 22 0.36 6.26 19.63
C ASP A 22 -0.02 5.39 18.42
N LEU A 23 0.67 5.61 17.30
CA LEU A 23 0.40 4.94 16.02
C LEU A 23 0.62 3.44 16.10
N ASP A 24 1.52 2.97 16.97
CA ASP A 24 1.80 1.54 17.11
C ASP A 24 0.62 0.80 17.75
N TYR A 25 -0.21 1.49 18.53
CA TYR A 25 -1.44 0.94 19.10
C TYR A 25 -2.61 0.93 18.11
N LEU A 26 -2.64 1.88 17.17
CA LEU A 26 -3.75 2.06 16.22
C LEU A 26 -3.55 1.36 14.87
N CYS A 27 -2.30 1.20 14.42
CA CYS A 27 -2.02 0.78 13.06
C CYS A 27 -1.91 -0.74 12.95
N ASP A 28 -2.86 -1.33 12.23
CA ASP A 28 -2.70 -2.66 11.64
C ASP A 28 -1.63 -2.67 10.53
N ASP A 29 -1.28 -3.86 10.02
CA ASP A 29 -0.25 -4.01 8.98
C ASP A 29 -0.56 -3.17 7.73
N TYR A 30 -1.84 -2.99 7.40
CA TYR A 30 -2.27 -2.16 6.28
C TYR A 30 -2.03 -0.67 6.54
N SER A 31 -2.36 -0.17 7.73
CA SER A 31 -2.11 1.21 8.13
C SER A 31 -0.62 1.52 8.17
N LYS A 32 0.20 0.57 8.65
CA LYS A 32 1.67 0.68 8.61
C LYS A 32 2.20 0.76 7.19
N LEU A 33 1.65 -0.05 6.26
CA LEU A 33 1.98 0.06 4.85
C LEU A 33 1.66 1.46 4.30
N LEU A 34 0.46 1.98 4.53
CA LEU A 34 0.05 3.29 4.02
C LEU A 34 0.90 4.43 4.55
N LEU A 35 1.36 4.33 5.80
CA LEU A 35 2.26 5.31 6.41
C LEU A 35 3.71 5.15 5.92
N SER A 36 4.09 3.98 5.42
CA SER A 36 5.44 3.70 4.91
C SER A 36 5.72 4.37 3.55
N ASN A 37 6.97 4.22 3.09
CA ASN A 37 7.39 4.66 1.76
C ASN A 37 7.24 3.55 0.69
N TYR A 38 6.13 2.80 0.74
CA TYR A 38 5.91 1.64 -0.14
C TYR A 38 5.91 2.02 -1.64
N ILE A 39 5.50 3.24 -2.00
CA ILE A 39 5.48 3.73 -3.38
C ILE A 39 6.90 3.72 -3.98
N ASP A 40 7.86 4.28 -3.24
CA ASP A 40 9.25 4.28 -3.67
C ASP A 40 9.83 2.86 -3.73
N GLN A 41 9.43 1.99 -2.79
CA GLN A 41 9.86 0.59 -2.79
C GLN A 41 9.32 -0.17 -4.01
N LEU A 42 8.04 0.02 -4.37
CA LEU A 42 7.45 -0.56 -5.58
C LEU A 42 8.18 -0.08 -6.84
N LYS A 43 8.51 1.21 -6.91
CA LYS A 43 9.24 1.79 -8.03
C LYS A 43 10.66 1.24 -8.14
N LYS A 44 11.38 1.14 -7.02
CA LYS A 44 12.73 0.55 -6.96
C LYS A 44 12.71 -0.90 -7.39
N TRP A 45 11.80 -1.70 -6.84
CA TRP A 45 11.61 -3.10 -7.22
C TRP A 45 11.34 -3.26 -8.72
N ARG A 46 10.45 -2.44 -9.28
CA ARG A 46 10.15 -2.46 -10.73
C ARG A 46 11.38 -2.18 -11.57
N ILE A 47 12.16 -1.15 -11.23
CA ILE A 47 13.37 -0.75 -11.96
C ILE A 47 14.45 -1.85 -11.84
N LYS A 48 14.68 -2.36 -10.63
CA LYS A 48 15.63 -3.47 -10.34
C LYS A 48 15.34 -4.71 -11.20
N ASN A 49 14.06 -5.04 -11.37
CA ASN A 49 13.62 -6.19 -12.16
C ASN A 49 13.46 -5.90 -13.66
N ASN A 50 13.79 -4.69 -14.12
CA ASN A 50 13.59 -4.23 -15.50
C ASN A 50 12.15 -4.44 -16.01
N PHE A 51 11.17 -4.18 -15.13
CA PHE A 51 9.75 -4.33 -15.45
C PHE A 51 9.17 -3.02 -15.97
N SER A 52 8.33 -3.13 -17.01
CA SER A 52 7.39 -2.06 -17.32
C SER A 52 6.29 -2.03 -16.26
N MET A 53 5.61 -0.88 -16.09
CA MET A 53 4.46 -0.79 -15.19
C MET A 53 3.38 -1.82 -15.51
N ARG A 54 3.18 -2.16 -16.79
CA ARG A 54 2.27 -3.24 -17.21
C ARG A 54 2.73 -4.63 -16.76
N LYS A 55 4.03 -4.90 -16.83
CA LYS A 55 4.61 -6.18 -16.37
C LYS A 55 4.54 -6.31 -14.85
N ALA A 56 4.80 -5.23 -14.13
CA ALA A 56 4.63 -5.15 -12.68
C ALA A 56 3.16 -5.36 -12.27
N ALA A 57 2.21 -4.71 -12.94
CA ALA A 57 0.78 -4.90 -12.71
C ALA A 57 0.35 -6.36 -12.95
N LYS A 58 0.87 -7.00 -14.02
CA LYS A 58 0.62 -8.42 -14.30
C LYS A 58 1.17 -9.33 -13.21
N PHE A 59 2.35 -9.05 -12.68
CA PHE A 59 2.96 -9.81 -11.58
C PHE A 59 2.11 -9.74 -10.30
N LEU A 60 1.63 -8.54 -9.98
CA LEU A 60 0.76 -8.27 -8.83
C LEU A 60 -0.71 -8.65 -9.08
N GLU A 61 -1.08 -9.11 -10.28
CA GLU A 61 -2.46 -9.47 -10.65
C GLU A 61 -3.48 -8.34 -10.42
N VAL A 62 -3.06 -7.12 -10.76
CA VAL A 62 -3.88 -5.91 -10.70
C VAL A 62 -4.00 -5.28 -12.10
N PRO A 63 -5.07 -4.50 -12.34
CA PRO A 63 -5.17 -3.74 -13.58
C PRO A 63 -3.97 -2.79 -13.76
N PRO A 64 -3.46 -2.60 -15.00
CA PRO A 64 -2.34 -1.70 -15.25
C PRO A 64 -2.57 -0.28 -14.72
N ASN A 65 -3.77 0.27 -14.89
CA ASN A 65 -4.11 1.60 -14.41
C ASN A 65 -4.04 1.70 -12.89
N THR A 66 -4.39 0.63 -12.18
CA THR A 66 -4.31 0.55 -10.71
C THR A 66 -2.86 0.66 -10.25
N TYR A 67 -1.96 -0.13 -10.83
CA TYR A 67 -0.54 -0.05 -10.48
C TYR A 67 0.09 1.31 -10.84
N ILE A 68 -0.23 1.85 -12.02
CA ILE A 68 0.25 3.17 -12.44
C ILE A 68 -0.20 4.25 -11.46
N SER A 69 -1.44 4.17 -10.99
CA SER A 69 -1.99 5.12 -10.02
C SER A 69 -1.24 5.08 -8.68
N TRP A 70 -0.87 3.87 -8.23
CA TRP A 70 -0.10 3.69 -7.00
C TRP A 70 1.32 4.21 -7.12
N GLU A 71 2.05 3.87 -8.19
CA GLU A 71 3.44 4.32 -8.38
C GLU A 71 3.52 5.85 -8.58
N ASN A 72 2.49 6.46 -9.18
CA ASN A 72 2.40 7.92 -9.34
C ASN A 72 1.86 8.64 -8.09
N GLY A 73 1.45 7.91 -7.05
CA GLY A 73 0.87 8.51 -5.82
C GLY A 73 -0.48 9.18 -6.03
N LEU A 74 -1.22 8.83 -7.09
CA LEU A 74 -2.56 9.36 -7.35
C LEU A 74 -3.60 8.79 -6.37
N TYR A 75 -3.45 7.51 -6.04
CA TYR A 75 -4.30 6.80 -5.10
C TYR A 75 -3.45 5.83 -4.27
N ASP A 76 -3.82 5.65 -3.01
CA ASP A 76 -3.24 4.62 -2.16
C ASP A 76 -3.76 3.22 -2.55
N ILE A 77 -3.04 2.17 -2.13
CA ILE A 77 -3.54 0.79 -2.25
C ILE A 77 -4.75 0.66 -1.33
N GLY A 78 -5.95 0.51 -1.88
CA GLY A 78 -7.15 0.24 -1.07
C GLY A 78 -7.09 -1.14 -0.40
N ILE A 79 -7.73 -1.30 0.75
CA ILE A 79 -7.62 -2.52 1.57
C ILE A 79 -7.98 -3.81 0.83
N ASN A 80 -8.98 -3.79 -0.06
CA ASN A 80 -9.36 -4.97 -0.84
C ASN A 80 -8.23 -5.41 -1.78
N ASN A 81 -7.55 -4.45 -2.39
CA ASN A 81 -6.38 -4.74 -3.23
C ASN A 81 -5.21 -5.20 -2.35
N TYR A 82 -4.97 -4.55 -1.22
CA TYR A 82 -3.95 -4.97 -0.26
C TYR A 82 -4.16 -6.43 0.15
N ASN A 83 -5.34 -6.80 0.64
CA ASN A 83 -5.63 -8.17 1.06
C ASN A 83 -5.45 -9.20 -0.07
N LYS A 84 -5.73 -8.81 -1.31
CA LYS A 84 -5.52 -9.66 -2.49
C LYS A 84 -4.04 -9.88 -2.79
N ILE A 85 -3.20 -8.84 -2.64
CA ILE A 85 -1.80 -8.86 -3.08
C ILE A 85 -0.79 -8.92 -1.93
N LYS A 86 -1.24 -8.95 -0.67
CA LYS A 86 -0.41 -8.72 0.52
C LYS A 86 0.82 -9.62 0.58
N GLU A 87 0.71 -10.89 0.23
CA GLU A 87 1.84 -11.82 0.27
C GLU A 87 2.94 -11.39 -0.70
N LYS A 88 2.58 -11.17 -1.97
CA LYS A 88 3.49 -10.69 -3.01
C LYS A 88 4.05 -9.31 -2.68
N LEU A 89 3.21 -8.45 -2.10
CA LEU A 89 3.60 -7.10 -1.72
C LEU A 89 4.62 -7.14 -0.59
N LEU A 90 4.39 -7.92 0.47
CA LEU A 90 5.33 -8.07 1.58
C LEU A 90 6.65 -8.67 1.12
N ASP A 91 6.64 -9.60 0.17
CA ASP A 91 7.87 -10.14 -0.41
C ASP A 91 8.69 -9.07 -1.15
N ILE A 92 8.03 -8.19 -1.90
CA ILE A 92 8.67 -7.05 -2.58
C ILE A 92 9.27 -6.06 -1.57
N LEU A 93 8.57 -5.80 -0.46
CA LEU A 93 8.98 -4.80 0.54
C LEU A 93 10.04 -5.33 1.51
N LYS A 94 10.26 -6.66 1.57
CA LYS A 94 11.34 -7.30 2.35
C LYS A 94 12.68 -7.33 1.62
N GLU A 95 12.70 -7.06 0.31
CA GLU A 95 13.96 -7.02 -0.44
C GLU A 95 14.80 -5.79 -0.05
N PRO A 96 16.06 -5.96 0.40
CA PRO A 96 16.94 -4.87 0.81
C PRO A 96 17.36 -3.96 -0.34
#